data_AF-A0A6C0E3W8-F1
#
_entry.id   AF-A0A6C0E3W8-F1
#
_cell.length_a   1.000
_cell.length_b   1.000
_cell.length_c   1.000
_cell.angle_alpha   90.00
_cell.angle_beta   90.00
_cell.angle_gamma   90.00
#
_symmetry.space_group_name_H-M   'P 1'
#
loop_
_entity.id
_entity.type
_entity.pdbx_description
1 polymer ?
#
loop_
_entity_poly.entity_id
_entity_poly.type
_entity_poly.pdbx_seq_one_letter_code
_entity_poly.pdbx_strand_id
1 'polypeptide(L)'
;MSIIFIHYRLLLLLLLLLLYHGNNVSFRVLKTAILQFFPTIKLHHIILLSDNPSHHVYTLDFTPINQTNITTLVKLLLGQNVDAEVRLRYITMDNGCDICSGNSNNEIDNAFVEKWDNINKLNEKMSKQVTKNTYNSIDNKQLQHIIKSYFTWPEYMNLYCHNCQHFSKYMYKIYLSSTSKNK
;
A
#
# COMPACT_ATOMS: atom_id res chain seq x y z
N MET A 1 46.97 15.65 18.79
CA MET A 1 45.58 16.11 18.56
C MET A 1 44.90 16.22 19.91
N SER A 2 44.22 17.34 20.21
CA SER A 2 43.57 17.50 21.51
C SER A 2 42.38 16.54 21.65
N ILE A 3 42.17 16.03 22.86
CA ILE A 3 41.04 15.16 23.23
C ILE A 3 39.71 15.78 22.77
N ILE A 4 39.61 17.12 22.82
CA ILE A 4 38.46 17.91 22.38
C ILE A 4 38.12 17.65 20.90
N PHE A 5 39.12 17.58 20.02
CA PHE A 5 38.89 17.38 18.58
C PHE A 5 38.32 15.98 18.26
N ILE A 6 38.68 14.98 19.05
CA ILE A 6 38.13 13.61 18.92
C ILE A 6 36.65 13.60 19.30
N HIS A 7 36.26 14.30 20.37
CA HIS A 7 34.87 14.37 20.82
C HIS A 7 33.96 15.03 19.78
N TYR A 8 34.39 16.12 19.16
CA TYR A 8 33.61 16.77 18.10
C TYR A 8 33.42 15.89 16.87
N ARG A 9 34.45 15.13 16.46
CA ARG A 9 34.32 14.16 15.35
C ARG A 9 33.34 13.04 15.67
N LEU A 10 33.36 12.55 16.91
CA LEU A 10 32.49 11.46 17.35
C LEU A 10 31.03 11.94 17.47
N LEU A 11 30.82 13.15 17.98
CA LEU A 11 29.51 13.81 17.99
C LEU A 11 28.97 14.03 16.58
N LEU A 12 29.80 14.56 15.66
CA LEU A 12 29.42 14.78 14.26
C LEU A 12 29.08 13.47 13.56
N LEU A 13 29.85 12.39 13.81
CA LEU A 13 29.56 11.05 13.29
C LEU A 13 28.22 10.53 13.83
N LEU A 14 27.95 10.69 15.12
CA LEU A 14 26.69 10.28 15.74
C LEU A 14 25.50 11.06 15.15
N LEU A 15 25.68 12.36 14.95
CA LEU A 15 24.67 13.22 14.33
C LEU A 15 24.44 12.84 12.86
N LEU A 16 25.51 12.53 12.12
CA LEU A 16 25.42 12.00 10.75
C LEU A 16 24.72 10.63 10.71
N LEU A 17 25.01 9.72 11.64
CA LEU A 17 24.35 8.41 11.74
C LEU A 17 22.87 8.55 12.10
N LEU A 18 22.52 9.50 12.98
CA LEU A 18 21.14 9.84 13.32
C LEU A 18 20.41 10.48 12.12
N LEU A 19 21.09 11.30 11.32
CA LEU A 19 20.54 11.89 10.10
C LEU A 19 20.43 10.87 8.95
N TYR A 20 21.31 9.86 8.92
CA TYR A 20 21.32 8.82 7.89
C TYR A 20 20.30 7.71 8.13
N HIS A 21 19.62 7.71 9.29
CA HIS A 21 18.46 6.84 9.53
C HIS A 21 17.24 7.37 8.76
N GLY A 22 17.36 7.42 7.44
CA GLY A 22 16.27 7.71 6.54
C GLY A 22 15.28 6.56 6.59
N ASN A 23 14.06 6.84 7.06
CA ASN A 23 12.94 5.91 7.00
C ASN A 23 12.55 5.70 5.53
N ASN A 24 13.20 4.74 4.87
CA ASN A 24 12.93 4.44 3.48
C ASN A 24 11.65 3.62 3.37
N VAL A 25 10.54 4.31 3.14
CA VAL A 25 9.30 3.66 2.73
C VAL A 25 9.50 3.10 1.32
N SER A 26 9.35 1.79 1.17
CA SER A 26 9.28 1.08 -0.10
C SER A 26 7.87 1.16 -0.69
N PHE A 27 7.79 1.17 -2.03
CA PHE A 27 6.55 1.23 -2.78
C PHE A 27 6.61 0.22 -3.93
N ARG A 28 5.63 -0.68 -4.00
CA ARG A 28 5.46 -1.62 -5.12
C ARG A 28 3.99 -1.74 -5.49
N VAL A 29 3.67 -1.96 -6.76
CA VAL A 29 2.30 -2.28 -7.20
C VAL A 29 2.27 -3.71 -7.68
N LEU A 30 1.50 -4.54 -6.98
CA LEU A 30 1.20 -5.91 -7.37
C LEU A 30 -0.06 -5.92 -8.25
N LYS A 31 -0.01 -6.67 -9.35
CA LYS A 31 -1.11 -6.78 -10.30
C LYS A 31 -1.77 -8.15 -10.20
N THR A 32 -3.05 -8.17 -9.86
CA THR A 32 -3.82 -9.40 -9.66
C THR A 32 -5.07 -9.42 -10.55
N ALA A 33 -5.72 -10.58 -10.67
CA ALA A 33 -7.01 -10.69 -11.35
C ALA A 33 -8.11 -10.08 -10.48
N ILE A 34 -9.07 -9.35 -11.09
CA ILE A 34 -10.22 -8.79 -10.37
C ILE A 34 -11.22 -9.90 -9.98
N LEU A 35 -11.34 -10.94 -10.81
CA LEU A 35 -12.31 -12.02 -10.66
C LEU A 35 -11.64 -13.37 -10.91
N GLN A 36 -11.94 -14.36 -10.07
CA GLN A 36 -11.48 -15.75 -10.27
C GLN A 36 -12.01 -16.36 -11.58
N PHE A 37 -13.14 -15.86 -12.11
CA PHE A 37 -13.81 -16.41 -13.30
C PHE A 37 -13.23 -15.91 -14.64
N PHE A 38 -12.49 -14.79 -14.65
CA PHE A 38 -11.81 -14.25 -15.85
C PHE A 38 -10.33 -13.95 -15.55
N PRO A 39 -9.51 -14.99 -15.31
CA PRO A 39 -8.13 -14.86 -14.85
C PRO A 39 -7.18 -14.17 -15.84
N THR A 40 -7.55 -14.10 -17.12
CA THR A 40 -6.76 -13.43 -18.17
C THR A 40 -6.76 -11.91 -18.05
N ILE A 41 -7.72 -11.35 -17.33
CA ILE A 41 -7.88 -9.90 -17.16
C ILE A 41 -7.26 -9.49 -15.80
N LYS A 42 -5.93 -9.43 -15.75
CA LYS A 42 -5.15 -8.93 -14.59
C LYS A 42 -5.28 -7.42 -14.47
N LEU A 43 -6.38 -6.94 -13.89
CA LEU A 43 -6.70 -5.52 -13.81
C LEU A 43 -6.64 -4.93 -12.40
N HIS A 44 -6.53 -5.74 -11.34
CA HIS A 44 -6.55 -5.20 -9.98
C HIS A 44 -5.13 -4.79 -9.53
N HIS A 45 -5.01 -3.60 -8.97
CA HIS A 45 -3.76 -3.11 -8.41
C HIS A 45 -3.84 -3.13 -6.88
N ILE A 46 -2.89 -3.85 -6.26
CA ILE A 46 -2.64 -3.83 -4.82
C ILE A 46 -1.33 -3.07 -4.61
N ILE A 47 -1.38 -1.96 -3.91
CA ILE A 47 -0.21 -1.13 -3.59
C ILE A 47 0.38 -1.66 -2.30
N LEU A 48 1.67 -1.95 -2.32
CA LEU A 48 2.46 -2.44 -1.19
C LEU A 48 3.34 -1.31 -0.68
N LEU A 49 3.19 -0.99 0.59
CA LEU A 49 3.97 0.01 1.31
C LEU A 49 4.63 -0.64 2.51
N SER A 50 5.92 -0.42 2.69
CA SER A 50 6.61 -0.91 3.90
C SER A 50 7.80 -0.02 4.23
N ASP A 51 7.95 0.35 5.49
CA ASP A 51 9.16 0.95 6.03
C ASP A 51 10.17 -0.10 6.52
N ASN A 52 9.77 -1.36 6.61
CA ASN A 52 10.64 -2.50 6.83
C ASN A 52 10.14 -3.73 6.04
N PRO A 53 10.55 -3.85 4.77
CA PRO A 53 9.90 -4.74 3.82
C PRO A 53 10.10 -6.23 4.11
N SER A 54 11.05 -6.59 4.99
CA SER A 54 11.29 -7.97 5.40
C SER A 54 10.31 -8.48 6.46
N HIS A 55 9.55 -7.61 7.15
CA HIS A 55 8.74 -8.01 8.31
C HIS A 55 7.25 -7.78 8.11
N HIS A 56 6.87 -6.68 7.50
CA HIS A 56 5.46 -6.34 7.36
C HIS A 56 5.21 -5.47 6.14
N VAL A 57 4.01 -5.60 5.59
CA VAL A 57 3.58 -4.87 4.41
C VAL A 57 2.19 -4.31 4.66
N TYR A 58 2.07 -3.00 4.50
CA TYR A 58 0.79 -2.33 4.40
C TYR A 58 0.31 -2.42 2.96
N THR A 59 -0.93 -2.82 2.78
CA THR A 59 -1.57 -2.89 1.46
C THR A 59 -2.63 -1.83 1.33
N LEU A 60 -2.66 -1.16 0.19
CA LEU A 60 -3.75 -0.31 -0.22
C LEU A 60 -4.33 -0.86 -1.52
N ASP A 61 -5.64 -1.03 -1.55
CA ASP A 61 -6.34 -1.40 -2.76
C ASP A 61 -7.65 -0.62 -2.87
N PHE A 62 -8.11 -0.43 -4.11
CA PHE A 62 -9.33 0.32 -4.40
C PHE A 62 -10.29 -0.60 -5.13
N THR A 63 -11.47 -0.80 -4.55
CA THR A 63 -12.40 -1.86 -4.97
C THR A 63 -13.86 -1.39 -4.94
N PRO A 64 -14.73 -1.85 -5.86
CA PRO A 64 -16.18 -1.65 -5.74
C PRO A 64 -16.74 -2.30 -4.47
N ILE A 65 -17.72 -1.65 -3.84
CA ILE A 65 -18.53 -2.28 -2.80
C ILE A 65 -19.49 -3.27 -3.47
N ASN A 66 -19.75 -4.41 -2.83
CA ASN A 66 -20.67 -5.45 -3.34
C ASN A 66 -20.28 -6.04 -4.71
N GLN A 67 -19.02 -6.47 -4.87
CA GLN A 67 -18.51 -7.05 -6.12
C GLN A 67 -19.27 -8.31 -6.60
N THR A 68 -19.99 -8.99 -5.71
CA THR A 68 -20.83 -10.15 -6.03
C THR A 68 -22.19 -9.77 -6.63
N ASN A 69 -22.59 -8.49 -6.55
CA ASN A 69 -23.86 -8.03 -7.09
C ASN A 69 -23.75 -7.80 -8.60
N ILE A 70 -24.55 -8.54 -9.38
CA ILE A 70 -24.60 -8.45 -10.84
C ILE A 70 -24.90 -7.02 -11.31
N THR A 71 -25.74 -6.28 -10.58
CA THR A 71 -26.07 -4.88 -10.91
C THR A 71 -24.83 -3.99 -10.85
N THR A 72 -23.97 -4.17 -9.84
CA THR A 72 -22.70 -3.45 -9.72
C THR A 72 -21.78 -3.76 -10.90
N LEU A 73 -21.68 -5.04 -11.28
CA LEU A 73 -20.86 -5.47 -12.42
C LEU A 73 -21.36 -4.87 -13.74
N VAL A 74 -22.67 -4.90 -14.00
CA VAL A 74 -23.27 -4.31 -15.21
C VAL A 74 -23.03 -2.80 -15.23
N LYS A 75 -23.24 -2.09 -14.11
CA LYS A 75 -22.96 -0.65 -14.01
C LYS A 75 -21.50 -0.33 -14.34
N LEU A 76 -20.55 -1.10 -13.80
CA LEU A 76 -19.12 -0.94 -14.10
C LEU A 76 -18.83 -1.15 -15.60
N LEU A 77 -19.38 -2.20 -16.20
CA LEU A 77 -19.21 -2.49 -17.63
C LEU A 77 -19.80 -1.41 -18.52
N LEU A 78 -20.89 -0.76 -18.10
CA LEU A 78 -21.49 0.39 -18.79
C LEU A 78 -20.76 1.71 -18.50
N GLY A 79 -19.67 1.70 -17.74
CA GLY A 79 -18.93 2.90 -17.38
C GLY A 79 -19.70 3.83 -16.45
N GLN A 80 -20.66 3.31 -15.69
CA GLN A 80 -21.35 4.07 -14.65
C GLN A 80 -20.54 4.06 -13.35
N ASN A 81 -20.73 5.09 -12.55
CA ASN A 81 -20.15 5.16 -11.22
C ASN A 81 -20.86 4.16 -10.29
N VAL A 82 -20.07 3.42 -9.52
CA VAL A 82 -20.55 2.53 -8.46
C VAL A 82 -19.84 2.89 -7.16
N ASP A 83 -20.47 2.63 -6.02
CA ASP A 83 -19.83 2.86 -4.73
C ASP A 83 -18.57 2.00 -4.58
N ALA A 84 -17.52 2.57 -4.01
CA ALA A 84 -16.22 1.92 -3.89
C ALA A 84 -15.55 2.29 -2.56
N GLU A 85 -14.65 1.43 -2.09
CA GLU A 85 -13.86 1.68 -0.90
C GLU A 85 -12.37 1.54 -1.19
N VAL A 86 -11.57 2.33 -0.48
CA VAL A 86 -10.12 2.10 -0.35
C VAL A 86 -9.89 1.28 0.91
N ARG A 87 -9.23 0.14 0.76
CA ARG A 87 -8.96 -0.79 1.86
C ARG A 87 -7.49 -0.66 2.25
N LEU A 88 -7.24 -0.55 3.56
CA LEU A 88 -5.90 -0.63 4.15
C LEU A 88 -5.82 -1.93 4.95
N ARG A 89 -4.84 -2.78 4.65
CA ARG A 89 -4.53 -3.99 5.43
C ARG A 89 -3.09 -4.02 5.86
N TYR A 90 -2.84 -4.70 6.97
CA TYR A 90 -1.50 -5.02 7.46
C TYR A 90 -1.30 -6.53 7.32
N ILE A 91 -0.23 -6.93 6.64
CA ILE A 91 0.10 -8.34 6.42
C ILE A 91 1.52 -8.59 6.93
N THR A 92 1.65 -9.54 7.86
CA THR A 92 2.94 -9.99 8.38
C THR A 92 3.55 -11.08 7.50
N MET A 93 4.87 -11.01 7.32
CA MET A 93 5.64 -12.03 6.63
C MET A 93 6.43 -12.85 7.65
N ASP A 94 6.07 -14.11 7.79
CA ASP A 94 6.66 -15.01 8.79
C ASP A 94 8.09 -15.47 8.39
N ASN A 95 8.45 -15.32 7.11
CA ASN A 95 9.67 -15.90 6.52
C ASN A 95 10.73 -14.87 6.10
N GLY A 96 10.66 -13.62 6.57
CA GLY A 96 11.69 -12.60 6.26
C GLY A 96 11.81 -12.23 4.78
N CYS A 97 10.84 -12.62 3.94
CA CYS A 97 10.88 -12.38 2.50
C CYS A 97 10.52 -10.93 2.18
N ASP A 98 11.44 -10.23 1.51
CA ASP A 98 11.22 -8.87 1.02
C ASP A 98 10.25 -8.89 -0.18
N ILE A 99 8.97 -8.67 0.11
CA ILE A 99 7.89 -8.61 -0.88
C ILE A 99 7.89 -7.29 -1.65
N CYS A 100 8.51 -6.25 -1.11
CA CYS A 100 8.59 -4.96 -1.77
C CYS A 100 9.76 -4.88 -2.75
N SER A 101 10.73 -5.81 -2.66
CA SER A 101 11.81 -6.00 -3.62
C SER A 101 11.24 -6.43 -4.98
N GLY A 102 11.72 -5.77 -6.04
CA GLY A 102 11.37 -6.12 -7.42
C GLY A 102 11.82 -7.53 -7.86
N ASN A 103 12.54 -8.26 -6.99
CA ASN A 103 13.01 -9.62 -7.21
C ASN A 103 12.10 -10.70 -6.61
N SER A 104 10.87 -10.38 -6.18
CA SER A 104 9.96 -11.43 -5.72
C SER A 104 9.70 -12.44 -6.85
N ASN A 105 9.71 -13.72 -6.51
CA ASN A 105 9.28 -14.76 -7.43
C ASN A 105 7.74 -14.86 -7.42
N ASN A 106 7.17 -15.47 -8.47
CA ASN A 106 5.71 -15.64 -8.58
C ASN A 106 5.09 -16.39 -7.39
N GLU A 107 5.86 -17.26 -6.73
CA GLU A 107 5.40 -18.04 -5.58
C GLU A 107 5.12 -17.15 -4.36
N ILE A 108 6.04 -16.25 -4.02
CA ILE A 108 5.88 -15.28 -2.93
C ILE A 108 4.68 -14.36 -3.21
N ASP A 109 4.56 -13.84 -4.43
CA ASP A 109 3.44 -12.98 -4.81
C ASP A 109 2.10 -13.72 -4.71
N ASN A 110 2.03 -14.99 -5.10
CA ASN A 110 0.82 -15.79 -4.99
C ASN A 110 0.43 -16.05 -3.53
N ALA A 111 1.39 -16.44 -2.68
CA ALA A 111 1.15 -16.65 -1.25
C ALA A 111 0.70 -15.34 -0.56
N PHE A 112 1.24 -14.21 -0.99
CA PHE A 112 0.82 -12.89 -0.52
C PHE A 112 -0.63 -12.59 -0.90
N VAL A 113 -0.98 -12.80 -2.17
CA VAL A 113 -2.33 -12.56 -2.68
C VAL A 113 -3.34 -13.44 -1.96
N GLU A 114 -3.00 -14.69 -1.67
CA GLU A 114 -3.87 -15.58 -0.89
C GLU A 114 -4.12 -15.05 0.53
N LYS A 115 -3.08 -14.57 1.23
CA LYS A 115 -3.23 -13.93 2.54
C LYS A 115 -4.12 -12.67 2.43
N TRP A 116 -3.90 -11.82 1.43
CA TRP A 116 -4.68 -10.61 1.19
C TRP A 116 -6.15 -10.93 0.88
N ASP A 117 -6.43 -11.93 0.02
CA ASP A 117 -7.77 -12.39 -0.33
C ASP A 117 -8.51 -12.88 0.91
N ASN A 118 -7.86 -13.66 1.77
CA ASN A 118 -8.45 -14.18 3.00
C ASN A 118 -8.82 -13.06 3.99
N ILE A 119 -7.97 -12.04 4.13
CA ILE A 119 -8.26 -10.86 4.98
C ILE A 119 -9.44 -10.04 4.42
N ASN A 120 -9.66 -10.08 3.11
CA ASN A 120 -10.69 -9.28 2.45
C ASN A 120 -12.06 -9.96 2.32
N LYS A 121 -12.22 -11.16 2.88
CA LYS A 121 -13.54 -11.82 3.07
C LYS A 121 -14.34 -11.20 4.22
N LEU A 122 -14.46 -9.87 4.20
CA LEU A 122 -15.14 -9.08 5.23
C LEU A 122 -16.33 -8.33 4.63
N ASN A 123 -17.35 -8.09 5.45
CA ASN A 123 -18.38 -7.11 5.08
C ASN A 123 -17.82 -5.68 5.17
N GLU A 124 -18.51 -4.73 4.53
CA GLU A 124 -18.09 -3.32 4.44
C GLU A 124 -17.80 -2.69 5.82
N LYS A 125 -18.68 -2.90 6.80
CA LYS A 125 -18.51 -2.34 8.16
C LYS A 125 -17.23 -2.85 8.82
N MET A 126 -16.96 -4.15 8.72
CA MET A 126 -15.72 -4.76 9.23
C MET A 126 -14.50 -4.30 8.43
N SER A 127 -14.61 -4.19 7.11
CA SER A 127 -13.55 -3.67 6.23
C SER A 127 -13.11 -2.26 6.65
N LYS A 128 -14.07 -1.35 6.87
CA LYS A 128 -13.82 0.02 7.34
C LYS A 128 -13.20 0.04 8.74
N GLN A 129 -13.65 -0.83 9.65
CA GLN A 129 -13.08 -0.92 10.99
C GLN A 129 -11.62 -1.41 10.96
N VAL A 130 -11.31 -2.43 10.15
CA VAL A 130 -9.94 -2.93 9.97
C VAL A 130 -9.06 -1.83 9.40
N THR A 131 -9.50 -1.16 8.33
CA THR A 131 -8.80 -0.01 7.73
C THR A 131 -8.45 1.04 8.79
N LYS A 132 -9.43 1.44 9.62
CA LYS A 132 -9.23 2.43 10.69
C LYS A 132 -8.23 1.97 11.74
N ASN A 133 -8.37 0.72 12.21
CA ASN A 133 -7.49 0.15 13.22
C ASN A 133 -6.04 0.06 12.69
N THR A 134 -5.86 -0.42 11.46
CA THR A 134 -4.56 -0.49 10.81
C THR A 134 -3.94 0.89 10.62
N TYR A 135 -4.73 1.90 10.22
CA TYR A 135 -4.21 3.27 10.10
C TYR A 135 -3.70 3.83 11.43
N ASN A 136 -4.46 3.58 12.51
CA ASN A 136 -4.12 4.05 13.85
C ASN A 136 -2.89 3.34 14.44
N SER A 137 -2.54 2.15 13.95
CA SER A 137 -1.37 1.40 14.39
C SER A 137 -0.08 1.71 13.60
N ILE A 138 -0.09 2.69 12.68
CA ILE A 138 1.11 3.09 11.95
C ILE A 138 1.91 4.08 12.81
N ASP A 139 3.07 3.65 13.27
CA ASP A 139 3.99 4.50 14.04
C ASP A 139 4.80 5.45 13.13
N ASN A 140 5.19 4.96 11.96
CA ASN A 140 6.00 5.72 11.01
C ASN A 140 5.22 6.90 10.42
N LYS A 141 5.61 8.12 10.80
CA LYS A 141 4.92 9.36 10.38
C LYS A 141 4.98 9.62 8.88
N GLN A 142 6.06 9.24 8.20
CA GLN A 142 6.16 9.40 6.75
C GLN A 142 5.19 8.45 6.05
N LEU A 143 5.17 7.18 6.45
CA LEU A 143 4.23 6.19 5.93
C LEU A 143 2.78 6.58 6.21
N GLN A 144 2.49 7.01 7.44
CA GLN A 144 1.18 7.51 7.83
C GLN A 144 0.76 8.73 6.99
N HIS A 145 1.70 9.64 6.66
CA HIS A 145 1.44 10.78 5.78
C HIS A 145 1.09 10.36 4.36
N ILE A 146 1.86 9.43 3.76
CA ILE A 146 1.57 8.88 2.43
C ILE A 146 0.17 8.24 2.41
N ILE A 147 -0.11 7.42 3.41
CA ILE A 147 -1.40 6.73 3.55
C ILE A 147 -2.52 7.75 3.77
N LYS A 148 -2.34 8.80 4.58
CA LYS A 148 -3.40 9.79 4.84
C LYS A 148 -3.98 10.41 3.57
N SER A 149 -3.19 10.55 2.49
CA SER A 149 -3.70 11.04 1.21
C SER A 149 -4.77 10.15 0.58
N TYR A 150 -4.83 8.84 0.89
CA TYR A 150 -5.88 7.96 0.38
C TYR A 150 -7.28 8.42 0.82
N PHE A 151 -7.43 9.00 2.03
CA PHE A 151 -8.73 9.46 2.53
C PHE A 151 -9.33 10.60 1.72
N THR A 152 -8.54 11.19 0.80
CA THR A 152 -9.01 12.23 -0.12
C THR A 152 -9.42 11.68 -1.48
N TRP A 153 -9.19 10.38 -1.73
CA TRP A 153 -9.61 9.72 -2.96
C TRP A 153 -11.14 9.49 -2.95
N PRO A 154 -11.88 9.92 -3.98
CA PRO A 154 -13.33 9.73 -4.03
C PRO A 154 -13.77 8.26 -3.95
N GLU A 155 -14.77 7.98 -3.10
CA GLU A 155 -15.34 6.66 -2.81
C GLU A 155 -16.38 6.17 -3.85
N TYR A 156 -16.08 6.37 -5.14
CA TYR A 156 -16.84 5.78 -6.24
C TYR A 156 -15.88 5.22 -7.26
N MET A 157 -16.17 4.09 -7.89
CA MET A 157 -15.37 3.51 -8.96
C MET A 157 -16.07 3.67 -10.30
N ASN A 158 -15.29 3.99 -11.33
CA ASN A 158 -15.65 3.93 -12.72
C ASN A 158 -14.63 3.10 -13.48
N LEU A 159 -15.07 2.10 -14.25
CA LEU A 159 -14.16 1.19 -14.95
C LEU A 159 -13.18 1.91 -15.88
N TYR A 160 -13.58 3.02 -16.49
CA TYR A 160 -12.79 3.71 -17.52
C TYR A 160 -12.00 4.90 -17.00
N CYS A 161 -12.57 5.71 -16.10
CA CYS A 161 -11.96 6.98 -15.70
C CYS A 161 -11.56 7.08 -14.22
N HIS A 162 -11.96 6.13 -13.37
CA HIS A 162 -11.70 6.18 -11.92
C HIS A 162 -11.65 4.78 -11.32
N ASN A 163 -10.59 4.04 -11.65
CA ASN A 163 -10.41 2.63 -11.24
C ASN A 163 -9.12 2.45 -10.42
N CYS A 164 -8.81 1.21 -10.03
CA CYS A 164 -7.61 0.89 -9.24
C CYS A 164 -6.28 1.26 -9.91
N GLN A 165 -6.20 1.31 -11.25
CA GLN A 165 -5.01 1.78 -11.97
C GLN A 165 -4.83 3.30 -11.85
N HIS A 166 -5.92 4.05 -11.89
CA HIS A 166 -5.91 5.49 -11.65
C HIS A 166 -5.50 5.77 -10.21
N PHE A 167 -6.07 5.03 -9.26
CA PHE A 167 -5.73 5.10 -7.85
C PHE A 167 -4.24 4.82 -7.60
N SER A 168 -3.67 3.74 -8.16
CA SER A 168 -2.25 3.44 -7.97
C SER A 168 -1.33 4.51 -8.54
N LYS A 169 -1.69 5.10 -9.70
CA LYS A 169 -0.94 6.22 -10.29
C LYS A 169 -1.00 7.46 -9.41
N TYR A 170 -2.15 7.75 -8.81
CA TYR A 170 -2.32 8.84 -7.85
C TYR A 170 -1.44 8.63 -6.61
N MET A 171 -1.51 7.45 -5.98
CA MET A 171 -0.70 7.12 -4.81
C MET A 171 0.80 7.15 -5.10
N TYR A 172 1.24 6.72 -6.27
CA TYR A 172 2.65 6.78 -6.66
C TYR A 172 3.17 8.22 -6.73
N LYS A 173 2.38 9.18 -7.22
CA LYS A 173 2.76 10.60 -7.24
C LYS A 173 2.93 11.17 -5.82
N ILE A 174 2.04 10.79 -4.90
CA ILE A 174 2.14 11.17 -3.47
C ILE A 174 3.41 10.58 -2.86
N TYR A 175 3.68 9.31 -3.12
CA TYR A 175 4.89 8.64 -2.67
C TYR A 175 6.16 9.37 -3.14
N LEU A 176 6.28 9.67 -4.44
CA LEU A 176 7.41 10.42 -4.99
C LEU A 176 7.56 11.81 -4.35
N SER A 177 6.45 12.50 -4.11
CA SER A 177 6.44 13.83 -3.48
C SER A 177 6.87 13.79 -2.01
N SER A 178 6.59 12.67 -1.31
CA SER A 178 6.99 12.48 0.08
C SER A 178 8.47 12.14 0.22
N THR A 179 9.05 11.43 -0.76
CA THR A 179 10.48 11.04 -0.76
C THR A 179 11.39 12.18 -1.23
N SER A 180 10.92 13.05 -2.13
CA SER A 180 11.68 14.20 -2.59
C SER A 180 11.87 15.30 -1.53
N LYS A 181 10.98 15.39 -0.52
CA LYS A 181 11.09 16.36 0.57
C LYS A 181 12.14 16.01 1.63
N ASN A 182 12.61 14.77 1.63
CA ASN A 182 13.57 14.24 2.59
C ASN A 182 15.01 14.16 2.04
N LYS A 183 15.24 14.64 0.81
CA LYS A 183 16.56 14.83 0.21
C LYS A 183 16.93 16.31 0.26
#